data_AF-A0A964YHR1-F1
#
_entry.id   AF-A0A964YHR1-F1
#
_cell.length_a   1.000
_cell.length_b   1.000
_cell.length_c   1.000
_cell.angle_alpha   90.00
_cell.angle_beta   90.00
_cell.angle_gamma   90.00
#
_symmetry.space_group_name_H-M   'P 1'
#
loop_
_entity.id
_entity.type
_entity.pdbx_description
1 polymer ?
#
loop_
_entity_poly.entity_id
_entity_poly.type
_entity_poly.pdbx_seq_one_letter_code
_entity_poly.pdbx_strand_id
1 'polypeptide(L)'
;MPQQALKAIYRNGTFILQSAFELPEGTEVELLVQSPHVVSPLISGVEVKKQFLKSLVEGMQQNQIPLSTPPFTRDMLHERR
;
A
#
# COMPACT_ATOMS: atom_id res chain seq x y z
N MET A 1 -19.52 -25.14 -3.31
CA MET A 1 -18.09 -25.34 -3.00
C MET A 1 -17.57 -24.10 -2.27
N PRO A 2 -16.66 -24.22 -1.28
CA PRO A 2 -16.09 -23.04 -0.63
C PRO A 2 -15.30 -22.21 -1.66
N GLN A 3 -15.57 -20.91 -1.72
CA GLN A 3 -14.80 -19.96 -2.53
C GLN A 3 -13.49 -19.64 -1.81
N GLN A 4 -12.35 -19.93 -2.43
CA GLN A 4 -11.04 -19.58 -1.92
C GLN A 4 -10.49 -18.39 -2.70
N ALA A 5 -10.28 -17.26 -2.01
CA ALA A 5 -9.65 -16.08 -2.61
C ALA A 5 -8.12 -16.25 -2.59
N LEU A 6 -7.49 -16.15 -3.76
CA LEU A 6 -6.04 -16.21 -3.92
C LEU A 6 -5.49 -14.79 -4.14
N LYS A 7 -4.38 -14.46 -3.47
CA LYS A 7 -3.70 -13.17 -3.67
C LYS A 7 -2.67 -13.30 -4.79
N ALA A 8 -2.67 -12.32 -5.69
CA ALA A 8 -1.71 -12.20 -6.77
C ALA A 8 -1.15 -10.78 -6.87
N ILE A 9 0.00 -10.65 -7.54
CA ILE A 9 0.59 -9.39 -7.94
C ILE A 9 0.54 -9.32 -9.46
N TYR A 10 -0.04 -8.24 -10.00
CA TYR A 10 -0.01 -7.98 -11.43
C TYR A 10 1.35 -7.41 -11.83
N ARG A 11 2.08 -8.11 -12.71
CA ARG A 11 3.39 -7.69 -13.21
C ARG A 11 3.54 -8.10 -14.67
N ASN A 12 3.91 -7.15 -15.53
CA ASN A 12 4.19 -7.39 -16.96
C ASN A 12 3.06 -8.12 -17.71
N GLY A 13 1.79 -7.82 -17.43
CA GLY A 13 0.67 -8.49 -18.10
C GLY A 13 0.20 -9.79 -17.45
N THR A 14 0.82 -10.23 -16.35
CA THR A 14 0.52 -11.52 -15.72
C THR A 14 0.22 -11.37 -14.23
N PHE A 15 -0.72 -12.16 -13.71
CA PHE A 15 -1.00 -12.28 -12.27
C PHE A 15 -0.13 -13.37 -11.66
N ILE A 16 0.80 -12.99 -10.79
CA ILE A 16 1.72 -13.89 -10.10
C ILE A 16 1.17 -14.16 -8.70
N LEU A 17 0.82 -15.41 -8.39
CA LEU A 17 0.31 -15.78 -7.06
C LEU A 17 1.37 -15.57 -5.97
N GLN A 18 0.94 -15.07 -4.81
CA GLN A 18 1.85 -14.85 -3.67
C GLN A 18 2.16 -16.15 -2.90
N SER A 19 1.30 -17.16 -3.03
CA SER A 19 1.45 -18.48 -2.43
C SER A 19 1.34 -19.55 -3.50
N ALA A 20 2.09 -20.65 -3.34
CA ALA A 20 1.96 -21.80 -4.22
C ALA A 20 0.53 -22.34 -4.18
N PHE A 21 -0.06 -22.50 -5.36
CA PHE A 21 -1.39 -23.05 -5.54
C PHE A 21 -1.45 -23.74 -6.90
N GLU A 22 -1.83 -25.01 -6.92
CA GLU A 22 -2.01 -25.75 -8.16
C GLU A 22 -3.35 -25.38 -8.77
N LEU A 23 -3.32 -24.55 -9.81
CA LEU A 23 -4.48 -24.19 -10.61
C LEU A 23 -4.37 -24.93 -11.96
N PRO A 24 -5.22 -25.92 -12.24
CA PRO A 24 -5.21 -26.62 -13.52
C PRO A 24 -5.39 -25.65 -14.69
N GLU A 25 -4.71 -25.90 -15.80
CA GLU A 25 -4.88 -25.12 -17.02
C GLU A 25 -6.34 -25.17 -17.50
N GLY A 26 -6.86 -24.03 -17.98
CA GLY A 26 -8.25 -23.90 -18.40
C GLY A 26 -9.26 -23.69 -17.27
N THR A 27 -8.81 -23.59 -16.01
CA THR A 27 -9.71 -23.23 -14.89
C THR A 27 -10.22 -21.80 -15.05
N GLU A 28 -11.54 -21.64 -15.12
CA GLU A 28 -12.17 -20.32 -15.11
C GLU A 28 -12.06 -19.69 -13.72
N VAL A 29 -11.67 -18.41 -13.67
CA VAL A 29 -11.50 -17.66 -12.43
C VAL A 29 -12.13 -16.28 -12.57
N GLU A 30 -12.65 -15.76 -11.47
CA GLU A 30 -13.05 -14.36 -11.37
C GLU A 30 -11.88 -13.53 -10.83
N LEU A 31 -11.62 -12.39 -11.48
CA LEU A 31 -10.60 -11.45 -11.03
C LEU A 31 -11.24 -10.28 -10.29
N LEU A 32 -10.89 -10.14 -9.00
CA LEU A 32 -11.24 -8.96 -8.21
C LEU A 32 -10.02 -8.06 -8.03
N VAL A 33 -10.01 -6.90 -8.69
CA VAL A 33 -8.97 -5.88 -8.51
C VAL A 33 -9.40 -4.89 -7.43
N GLN A 34 -8.78 -4.98 -6.27
CA GLN A 34 -8.97 -4.02 -5.19
C GLN A 34 -7.98 -2.86 -5.36
N SER A 35 -8.48 -1.68 -5.71
CA SER A 35 -7.66 -0.46 -5.65
C SER A 35 -7.25 -0.19 -4.19
N PRO A 36 -6.00 0.22 -3.91
CA PRO A 36 -5.59 0.54 -2.55
C PRO A 36 -6.48 1.67 -2.01
N HIS A 37 -7.39 1.31 -1.12
CA HIS A 37 -8.13 2.31 -0.36
C HIS A 37 -7.16 2.77 0.73
N VAL A 38 -6.70 4.01 0.63
CA VAL A 38 -6.01 4.66 1.74
C VAL A 38 -7.07 4.90 2.82
N VAL A 39 -7.28 3.89 3.65
CA VAL A 39 -8.15 4.02 4.81
C VAL A 39 -7.37 4.82 5.85
N SER A 40 -7.84 6.02 6.16
CA SER A 40 -7.29 6.80 7.26
C SER A 40 -7.34 5.95 8.53
N PRO A 41 -6.25 5.88 9.31
CA PRO A 41 -6.27 5.13 10.57
C PRO A 41 -7.42 5.64 11.43
N LEU A 42 -8.22 4.72 11.97
CA LEU A 42 -9.30 5.06 12.90
C LEU A 42 -8.68 5.47 14.23
N ILE A 43 -8.34 6.74 14.36
CA ILE A 43 -7.81 7.32 15.60
C ILE A 43 -9.00 7.79 16.43
N SER A 44 -9.51 6.89 17.28
CA SER A 44 -10.61 7.18 18.20
C SER A 44 -10.12 7.21 19.64
N GLY A 45 -10.41 8.29 20.36
CA GLY A 45 -10.03 8.47 21.76
C GLY A 45 -8.72 9.24 21.95
N VAL A 46 -8.64 9.96 23.06
CA VAL A 46 -7.52 10.87 23.36
C VAL A 46 -6.21 10.11 23.52
N GLU A 47 -6.23 8.92 24.11
CA GLU A 47 -5.02 8.14 24.37
C GLU A 47 -4.42 7.56 23.09
N VAL A 48 -5.27 7.01 22.21
CA VAL A 48 -4.86 6.52 20.88
C VAL A 48 -4.27 7.66 20.05
N LYS A 49 -4.85 8.86 20.14
CA LYS A 49 -4.32 10.06 19.46
C LYS A 49 -2.93 10.46 19.97
N LYS A 50 -2.70 10.41 21.29
CA LYS A 50 -1.38 10.71 21.87
C LYS A 50 -0.33 9.71 21.40
N GLN A 51 -0.65 8.42 21.43
CA GLN A 51 0.26 7.36 20.96
C GLN A 51 0.59 7.51 19.48
N PHE A 52 -0.42 7.75 18.65
CA PHE A 52 -0.22 8.01 17.22
C PHE A 52 0.69 9.21 16.97
N LEU A 53 0.44 10.35 17.63
CA LEU A 53 1.26 11.55 17.47
C LEU A 53 2.71 11.31 17.91
N LYS A 54 2.92 10.54 18.99
CA LYS A 54 4.26 10.17 19.45
C LYS A 54 4.98 9.36 18.37
N SER A 55 4.39 8.29 17.86
CA SER A 55 4.98 7.46 16.80
C SER A 55 5.24 8.24 15.51
N LEU A 56 4.33 9.16 15.15
CA LEU A 56 4.50 10.01 13.97
C LEU A 56 5.73 10.91 14.10
N VAL A 57 5.88 11.60 15.24
CA VAL A 57 7.02 12.49 15.49
C VAL A 57 8.33 11.70 15.53
N GLU A 58 8.34 10.53 16.18
CA GLU A 58 9.51 9.64 16.21
C GLU A 58 9.92 9.22 14.80
N GLY A 59 8.98 8.81 13.95
CA GLY A 59 9.26 8.46 12.56
C GLY A 59 9.79 9.63 11.72
N MET A 60 9.24 10.83 11.91
CA MET A 60 9.74 12.04 11.24
C MET A 60 11.16 12.41 11.69
N GLN A 61 11.47 12.22 12.97
CA GLN A 61 12.82 12.49 13.50
C GLN A 61 13.85 11.46 13.03
N GLN A 62 13.45 10.21 12.84
CA GLN A 62 14.32 9.17 12.27
C GLN A 62 14.55 9.38 10.77
N ASN A 63 13.59 9.96 10.06
CA ASN A 63 13.67 10.22 8.63
C ASN A 63 13.87 11.72 8.34
N GLN A 64 14.97 12.28 8.87
CA GLN A 64 15.29 13.70 8.64
C GLN A 64 15.56 13.97 7.17
N ILE A 65 15.04 15.09 6.67
CA ILE A 65 15.36 15.57 5.32
C ILE A 65 16.84 15.99 5.32
N PRO A 66 17.69 15.37 4.49
CA PRO A 66 19.09 15.76 4.38
C PRO A 66 19.24 17.24 4.03
N LEU A 67 20.23 17.92 4.61
CA LEU A 67 20.51 19.33 4.28
C LEU A 67 20.91 19.54 2.81
N SER A 68 21.37 18.47 2.14
CA SER A 68 21.69 18.45 0.72
C SER A 68 20.47 18.27 -0.19
N THR A 69 19.27 18.08 0.38
CA THR A 69 18.07 17.83 -0.41
C THR A 69 17.62 19.11 -1.14
N PRO A 70 17.44 19.07 -2.47
CA PRO A 70 16.94 20.22 -3.20
C PRO A 70 15.53 20.58 -2.73
N PRO A 71 15.14 21.87 -2.75
CA PRO A 71 13.80 22.28 -2.38
C PRO A 71 12.78 21.61 -3.30
N PHE A 72 11.72 21.08 -2.70
CA PHE A 72 10.62 20.47 -3.45
C PHE A 72 9.78 21.56 -4.11
N THR A 73 9.77 21.61 -5.44
CA THR A 73 9.11 22.69 -6.21
C THR A 73 7.73 22.27 -6.71
N ARG A 74 6.92 23.27 -7.10
CA ARG A 74 5.59 23.04 -7.67
C ARG A 74 5.63 22.18 -8.94
N ASP A 75 6.63 22.36 -9.79
CA ASP A 75 6.74 21.61 -11.05
C ASP A 75 6.93 20.11 -10.80
N MET A 76 7.63 19.73 -9.72
CA MET A 76 7.81 18.33 -9.30
C MET A 76 6.51 17.65 -8.85
N LEU A 77 5.47 18.40 -8.47
CA LEU A 77 4.16 17.83 -8.10
C LEU A 77 3.37 17.35 -9.32
N HIS A 78 3.64 17.90 -10.50
CA HIS A 78 2.86 17.66 -11.71
C HIS A 78 3.42 16.52 -12.60
N GLU A 79 4.50 15.85 -12.17
CA GLU A 79 5.10 14.70 -12.86
C GLU A 79 4.40 13.36 -12.55
N ARG A 80 3.07 13.38 -12.45
CA ARG A 80 2.25 12.17 -12.59
C ARG A 80 1.48 12.28 -13.90
N ARG A 81 2.16 11.98 -15.01
CA ARG A 81 1.48 11.62 -16.26
C ARG A 81 1.61 10.12 -16.48
#